data_AF-A0A2E6ALZ9-F1
#
_entry.id   AF-A0A2E6ALZ9-F1
#
_cell.length_a   1.000
_cell.length_b   1.000
_cell.length_c   1.000
_cell.angle_alpha   90.00
_cell.angle_beta   90.00
_cell.angle_gamma   90.00
#
_symmetry.space_group_name_H-M   'P 1'
#
loop_
_entity.id
_entity.type
_entity.pdbx_description
1 polymer ?
#
loop_
_entity_poly.entity_id
_entity_poly.type
_entity_poly.pdbx_seq_one_letter_code
_entity_poly.pdbx_strand_id
1 'polypeptide(L)'
;MKVPQVVIVGQPNVGKSSVFNWLSRRRLAIVDDMAGVTRDRVSHLIETDGRFFELVDTGGMGVDDVDDLTTQVEDQITLGIESADVVLFVVDTRAGLTPLDQEVAKRLRYVDKPIVCVANKTDSESLDAQADEFYRLGRGKLIVCSAKANRNRERLMEMILERLPAPSEENIVEEPVMKAAIVGRRNVGKSTFVNTLAQTDRMIVSEVPGTTRDSVDVRFGLDGKEFIAIDTPGLRKTKSTRTNVDFYGSHRAKRSIRRADVVLLFFDASQRISKVDKQLCAYVAEQYKPCIFVVNKWDLYYQQMPTERWVTYLRDTFQTMWHVPIAFITAETGKNVKALLNHSQMLFKQSLSRVTTGRLNRLIGEAVEHHPPPLHHHRRPKIYYATQVGTQPPTIVLMCNEPKAFPNTYRRYLLGVLRDRLSFGEVPIKMYLKKRAEAEAS
;
A
#
# COMPACT_ATOMS: atom_id res chain seq x y z
N MET A 1 12.35 -3.27 -6.34
CA MET A 1 12.01 -2.22 -5.34
C MET A 1 10.57 -1.79 -5.50
N LYS A 2 9.96 -1.36 -4.39
CA LYS A 2 8.63 -0.72 -4.36
C LYS A 2 8.64 0.51 -5.26
N VAL A 3 7.49 0.79 -5.89
CA VAL A 3 7.31 2.06 -6.60
C VAL A 3 7.33 3.17 -5.55
N PRO A 4 8.22 4.17 -5.67
CA PRO A 4 8.29 5.25 -4.69
C PRO A 4 6.96 5.98 -4.51
N GLN A 5 6.63 6.39 -3.29
CA GLN A 5 5.42 7.15 -2.98
C GLN A 5 5.73 8.61 -2.68
N VAL A 6 5.06 9.52 -3.38
CA VAL A 6 5.12 10.97 -3.15
C VAL A 6 3.80 11.37 -2.51
N VAL A 7 3.84 11.86 -1.28
CA VAL A 7 2.63 12.09 -0.48
C VAL A 7 2.42 13.58 -0.25
N ILE A 8 1.22 14.07 -0.55
CA ILE A 8 0.84 15.47 -0.37
C ILE A 8 0.22 15.67 1.01
N VAL A 9 0.88 16.46 1.86
CA VAL A 9 0.41 16.84 3.20
C VAL A 9 0.23 18.34 3.31
N GLY A 10 -0.60 18.79 4.26
CA GLY A 10 -0.85 20.21 4.51
C GLY A 10 -2.23 20.44 5.09
N GLN A 11 -2.48 21.63 5.62
CA GLN A 11 -3.78 21.98 6.22
C GLN A 11 -4.93 21.90 5.20
N PRO A 12 -6.20 21.79 5.64
CA PRO A 12 -7.36 21.91 4.75
C PRO A 12 -7.29 23.17 3.88
N ASN A 13 -7.85 23.12 2.67
CA ASN A 13 -8.01 24.27 1.75
C ASN A 13 -6.74 24.96 1.19
N VAL A 14 -5.53 24.48 1.46
CA VAL A 14 -4.29 24.96 0.79
C VAL A 14 -4.18 24.61 -0.70
N GLY A 15 -5.11 23.79 -1.20
CA GLY A 15 -5.12 23.32 -2.58
C GLY A 15 -4.36 22.01 -2.81
N LYS A 16 -4.26 21.13 -1.81
CA LYS A 16 -3.68 19.77 -1.97
C LYS A 16 -4.25 19.02 -3.17
N SER A 17 -5.58 18.93 -3.26
CA SER A 17 -6.24 18.24 -4.37
C SER A 17 -6.09 18.99 -5.71
N SER A 18 -5.88 20.31 -5.68
CA SER A 18 -5.52 21.08 -6.89
C SER A 18 -4.12 20.71 -7.36
N VAL A 19 -3.13 20.67 -6.46
CA VAL A 19 -1.75 20.22 -6.75
C VAL A 19 -1.75 18.77 -7.23
N PHE A 20 -2.50 17.89 -6.56
CA PHE A 20 -2.66 16.49 -6.93
C PHE A 20 -3.14 16.33 -8.38
N ASN A 21 -4.27 16.97 -8.70
CA ASN A 21 -4.84 16.92 -10.05
C ASN A 21 -3.92 17.57 -11.07
N TRP A 22 -3.29 18.68 -10.71
CA TRP A 22 -2.36 19.41 -11.58
C TRP A 22 -1.14 18.56 -11.96
N LEU A 23 -0.51 17.90 -10.99
CA LEU A 23 0.61 16.99 -11.23
C LEU A 23 0.15 15.74 -12.00
N SER A 24 -0.98 15.14 -11.62
CA SER A 24 -1.53 13.92 -12.21
C SER A 24 -1.98 14.06 -13.67
N ARG A 25 -2.31 15.29 -14.12
CA ARG A 25 -2.68 15.58 -15.51
C ARG A 25 -1.59 15.29 -16.54
N ARG A 26 -0.36 14.93 -16.15
CA ARG A 26 0.74 14.70 -17.12
C ARG A 26 0.61 13.41 -17.94
N ARG A 27 -0.30 12.47 -17.59
CA ARG A 27 -0.80 11.33 -18.41
C ARG A 27 -1.58 10.40 -17.47
N LEU A 28 -2.91 10.32 -17.60
CA LEU A 28 -3.73 9.44 -16.75
C LEU A 28 -3.37 7.96 -16.99
N ALA A 29 -2.86 7.29 -15.96
CA ALA A 29 -2.82 5.83 -15.90
C ALA A 29 -4.08 5.34 -15.17
N ILE A 30 -4.82 4.42 -15.79
CA ILE A 30 -5.97 3.80 -15.15
C ILE A 30 -5.50 2.53 -14.49
N VAL A 31 -5.66 2.45 -13.17
CA VAL A 31 -5.39 1.23 -12.40
C VAL A 31 -6.55 0.28 -12.61
N ASP A 32 -6.29 -1.02 -12.59
CA ASP A 32 -7.37 -1.98 -12.41
C ASP A 32 -7.99 -1.83 -11.00
N ASP A 33 -9.32 -1.68 -10.95
CA ASP A 33 -10.07 -1.62 -9.72
C ASP A 33 -10.54 -3.03 -9.36
N MET A 34 -10.10 -3.54 -8.20
CA MET A 34 -10.73 -4.71 -7.58
C MET A 34 -12.15 -4.31 -7.14
N ALA A 35 -13.18 -4.86 -7.77
CA ALA A 35 -14.56 -4.47 -7.51
C ALA A 35 -14.96 -4.67 -6.05
N GLY A 36 -15.34 -3.60 -5.35
CA GLY A 36 -15.69 -3.64 -3.92
C GLY A 36 -14.63 -3.06 -2.98
N VAL A 37 -13.52 -2.55 -3.52
CA VAL A 37 -12.57 -1.69 -2.80
C VAL A 37 -13.05 -0.24 -2.85
N THR A 38 -13.09 0.47 -1.72
CA THR A 38 -13.45 1.89 -1.69
C THR A 38 -12.34 2.74 -2.29
N ARG A 39 -12.73 3.85 -2.93
CA ARG A 39 -11.84 4.78 -3.65
C ARG A 39 -10.95 5.63 -2.73
N ASP A 40 -10.85 5.28 -1.45
CA ASP A 40 -10.32 6.13 -0.38
C ASP A 40 -8.81 6.35 -0.48
N ARG A 41 -8.14 5.75 -1.47
CA ARG A 41 -6.75 6.08 -1.82
C ARG A 41 -6.66 6.55 -3.26
N VAL A 42 -6.87 7.84 -3.48
CA VAL A 42 -6.57 8.49 -4.76
C VAL A 42 -5.05 8.51 -4.93
N SER A 43 -4.51 7.43 -5.48
CA SER A 43 -3.10 7.33 -5.87
C SER A 43 -3.00 7.33 -7.39
N HIS A 44 -2.07 8.10 -7.93
CA HIS A 44 -1.82 8.16 -9.37
C HIS A 44 -0.37 7.81 -9.67
N LEU A 45 -0.18 6.80 -10.51
CA LEU A 45 1.14 6.46 -11.02
C LEU A 45 1.57 7.49 -12.08
N ILE A 46 2.61 8.24 -11.76
CA ILE A 46 3.23 9.22 -12.65
C ILE A 46 4.50 8.59 -13.23
N GLU A 47 4.72 8.84 -14.53
CA GLU A 47 6.01 8.59 -15.17
C GLU A 47 6.56 9.92 -15.65
N THR A 48 7.82 10.19 -15.35
CA THR A 48 8.56 11.32 -15.91
C THR A 48 10.02 10.89 -16.07
N ASP A 49 10.61 11.16 -17.23
CA ASP A 49 12.00 10.81 -17.57
C ASP A 49 12.34 9.34 -17.30
N GLY A 50 11.42 8.44 -17.67
CA GLY A 50 11.56 6.99 -17.47
C GLY A 50 11.45 6.51 -16.02
N ARG A 51 11.25 7.41 -15.05
CA ARG A 51 11.06 7.07 -13.63
C ARG A 51 9.58 7.06 -13.27
N PHE A 52 9.21 6.12 -12.42
CA PHE A 52 7.83 5.92 -11.95
C PHE A 52 7.71 6.23 -10.46
N PHE A 53 6.64 6.90 -10.05
CA PHE A 53 6.27 7.08 -8.65
C PHE A 53 4.74 7.20 -8.49
N GLU A 54 4.22 6.84 -7.33
CA GLU A 54 2.81 7.03 -6.98
C GLU A 54 2.62 8.35 -6.23
N LEU A 55 1.86 9.28 -6.80
CA LEU A 55 1.41 10.48 -6.11
C LEU A 55 0.17 10.14 -5.27
N VAL A 56 0.15 10.52 -4.00
CA VAL A 56 -0.93 10.20 -3.04
C VAL A 56 -1.43 11.48 -2.37
N ASP A 57 -2.75 11.73 -2.40
CA ASP A 57 -3.39 12.82 -1.66
C ASP A 57 -3.82 12.33 -0.26
N THR A 58 -3.32 12.94 0.81
CA THR A 58 -3.75 12.56 2.17
C THR A 58 -5.17 13.01 2.49
N GLY A 59 -5.71 14.00 1.77
CA GLY A 59 -7.08 14.48 1.97
C GLY A 59 -8.14 13.45 1.57
N GLY A 60 -7.77 12.45 0.76
CA GLY A 60 -8.65 11.34 0.39
C GLY A 60 -8.60 10.15 1.35
N MET A 61 -7.63 10.06 2.27
CA MET A 61 -7.33 8.86 3.08
C MET A 61 -8.32 8.54 4.21
N GLY A 62 -9.57 9.04 4.13
CA GLY A 62 -10.75 8.59 4.88
C GLY A 62 -10.56 8.25 6.37
N VAL A 63 -10.99 9.16 7.25
CA VAL A 63 -11.45 8.79 8.60
C VAL A 63 -12.91 9.22 8.71
N ASP A 64 -13.81 8.26 8.72
CA ASP A 64 -15.23 8.46 9.02
C ASP A 64 -15.39 8.55 10.54
N ASP A 65 -15.40 9.76 11.13
CA ASP A 65 -16.08 10.04 12.41
C ASP A 65 -16.06 11.55 12.73
N VAL A 66 -17.24 12.13 12.99
CA VAL A 66 -17.58 13.56 12.78
C VAL A 66 -17.20 14.52 13.94
N ASP A 67 -16.54 14.08 14.99
CA ASP A 67 -16.54 14.88 16.24
C ASP A 67 -15.29 15.76 16.50
N ASP A 68 -14.17 15.59 15.78
CA ASP A 68 -12.99 16.45 15.97
C ASP A 68 -12.09 16.56 14.71
N LEU A 69 -12.19 17.71 14.02
CA LEU A 69 -11.43 18.02 12.80
C LEU A 69 -9.91 17.99 13.04
N THR A 70 -9.47 18.26 14.26
CA THR A 70 -8.05 18.39 14.62
C THR A 70 -7.39 17.03 14.58
N THR A 71 -7.92 16.06 15.33
CA THR A 71 -7.44 14.67 15.43
C THR A 71 -7.38 13.97 14.07
N GLN A 72 -8.38 14.17 13.20
CA GLN A 72 -8.40 13.60 11.85
C GLN A 72 -7.25 14.07 10.97
N VAL A 73 -6.93 15.37 11.02
CA VAL A 73 -5.82 15.94 10.25
C VAL A 73 -4.49 15.37 10.74
N GLU A 74 -4.36 15.09 12.04
CA GLU A 74 -3.15 14.47 12.61
C GLU A 74 -2.93 13.05 12.12
N ASP A 75 -3.99 12.25 12.12
CA ASP A 75 -3.96 10.88 11.62
C ASP A 75 -3.59 10.88 10.13
N GLN A 76 -4.23 11.72 9.31
CA GLN A 76 -3.93 11.81 7.87
C GLN A 76 -2.46 12.16 7.60
N ILE A 77 -1.90 13.11 8.35
CA ILE A 77 -0.49 13.51 8.22
C ILE A 77 0.42 12.35 8.61
N THR A 78 0.18 11.70 9.75
CA THR A 78 0.98 10.58 10.24
C THR A 78 0.96 9.40 9.26
N LEU A 79 -0.24 9.04 8.79
CA LEU A 79 -0.46 8.01 7.77
C LEU A 79 0.30 8.31 6.48
N GLY A 80 0.25 9.56 6.04
CA GLY A 80 0.93 10.02 4.84
C GLY A 80 2.45 9.91 4.99
N ILE A 81 2.98 10.43 6.09
CA ILE A 81 4.41 10.40 6.41
C ILE A 81 4.94 8.98 6.50
N GLU A 82 4.23 8.03 7.14
CA GLU A 82 4.69 6.64 7.29
C GLU A 82 4.94 5.96 5.93
N SER A 83 4.09 6.25 4.93
CA SER A 83 4.13 5.61 3.61
C SER A 83 4.99 6.33 2.57
N ALA A 84 5.28 7.61 2.76
CA ALA A 84 6.00 8.43 1.77
C ALA A 84 7.47 8.01 1.57
N ASP A 85 8.00 8.16 0.37
CA ASP A 85 9.44 8.31 0.12
C ASP A 85 9.81 9.78 -0.04
N VAL A 86 8.88 10.62 -0.51
CA VAL A 86 9.01 12.08 -0.56
C VAL A 86 7.71 12.72 -0.07
N VAL A 87 7.81 13.76 0.76
CA VAL A 87 6.66 14.50 1.28
C VAL A 87 6.56 15.85 0.59
N LEU A 88 5.40 16.15 0.00
CA LEU A 88 5.04 17.46 -0.51
C LEU A 88 4.22 18.19 0.55
N PHE A 89 4.85 19.10 1.28
CA PHE A 89 4.17 19.92 2.28
C PHE A 89 3.61 21.18 1.63
N VAL A 90 2.31 21.20 1.37
CA VAL A 90 1.62 22.28 0.68
C VAL A 90 1.12 23.32 1.68
N VAL A 91 1.47 24.58 1.41
CA VAL A 91 1.04 25.77 2.15
C VAL A 91 0.38 26.76 1.18
N ASP A 92 -0.39 27.72 1.70
CA ASP A 92 -1.11 28.71 0.89
C ASP A 92 -0.47 30.10 1.00
N THR A 93 0.18 30.56 -0.08
CA THR A 93 0.83 31.88 -0.10
C THR A 93 -0.13 33.04 0.15
N ARG A 94 -1.42 32.90 -0.19
CA ARG A 94 -2.40 33.98 0.00
C ARG A 94 -2.90 34.09 1.43
N ALA A 95 -2.99 32.95 2.11
CA ALA A 95 -3.37 32.90 3.52
C ALA A 95 -2.20 33.25 4.44
N GLY A 96 -0.98 33.09 3.93
CA GLY A 96 0.26 33.25 4.67
C GLY A 96 0.47 32.16 5.72
N LEU A 97 1.43 32.36 6.62
CA LEU A 97 1.79 31.37 7.64
C LEU A 97 0.71 31.21 8.72
N THR A 98 0.06 30.05 8.77
CA THR A 98 -0.97 29.77 9.79
C THR A 98 -0.44 28.95 10.98
N PRO A 99 -1.12 28.96 12.15
CA PRO A 99 -0.77 28.08 13.27
C PRO A 99 -0.82 26.59 12.91
N LEU A 100 -1.74 26.19 12.03
CA LEU A 100 -1.86 24.80 11.61
C LEU A 100 -0.68 24.39 10.73
N ASP A 101 -0.18 25.28 9.86
CA ASP A 101 1.05 25.01 9.10
C ASP A 101 2.26 24.80 10.02
N GLN A 102 2.36 25.58 11.11
CA GLN A 102 3.42 25.42 12.12
C GLN A 102 3.32 24.06 12.83
N GLU A 103 2.10 23.60 13.15
CA GLU A 103 1.89 22.30 13.78
C GLU A 103 2.24 21.14 12.83
N VAL A 104 1.87 21.24 11.54
CA VAL A 104 2.30 20.27 10.52
C VAL A 104 3.83 20.26 10.40
N ALA A 105 4.47 21.43 10.33
CA ALA A 105 5.92 21.54 10.22
C ALA A 105 6.65 20.97 11.44
N LYS A 106 6.13 21.19 12.66
CA LYS A 106 6.66 20.63 13.90
C LYS A 106 6.69 19.10 13.86
N ARG A 107 5.67 18.47 13.27
CA ARG A 107 5.61 17.00 13.09
C ARG A 107 6.58 16.52 12.02
N LEU A 108 6.69 17.26 10.93
CA LEU A 108 7.64 16.97 9.84
C LEU A 108 9.11 17.18 10.26
N ARG A 109 9.37 17.86 11.37
CA ARG A 109 10.72 18.14 11.88
C ARG A 109 11.53 16.89 12.16
N TYR A 110 10.89 15.85 12.70
CA TYR A 110 11.53 14.58 13.09
C TYR A 110 11.42 13.50 12.00
N VAL A 111 11.00 13.89 10.80
CA VAL A 111 10.86 12.97 9.67
C VAL A 111 12.16 12.97 8.87
N ASP A 112 12.80 11.80 8.78
CA ASP A 112 14.05 11.58 8.03
C ASP A 112 13.86 11.49 6.51
N LYS A 113 12.63 11.73 6.04
CA LYS A 113 12.27 11.67 4.62
C LYS A 113 12.47 13.03 3.96
N PRO A 114 12.86 13.07 2.67
CA PRO A 114 12.90 14.31 1.89
C PRO A 114 11.56 15.04 1.89
N ILE A 115 11.59 16.34 2.21
CA ILE A 115 10.42 17.21 2.21
C ILE A 115 10.62 18.33 1.19
N VAL A 116 9.59 18.59 0.39
CA VAL A 116 9.49 19.75 -0.50
C VAL A 116 8.35 20.63 0.02
N CYS A 117 8.66 21.87 0.38
CA CYS A 117 7.65 22.82 0.81
C CYS A 117 7.09 23.53 -0.44
N VAL A 118 5.81 23.28 -0.74
CA VAL A 118 5.12 23.78 -1.93
C VAL A 118 4.25 24.96 -1.50
N ALA A 119 4.74 26.18 -1.69
CA ALA A 119 3.96 27.39 -1.54
C ALA A 119 3.02 27.51 -2.74
N ASN A 120 1.77 27.08 -2.56
CA ASN A 120 0.76 27.04 -3.61
C ASN A 120 -0.05 28.36 -3.65
N LYS A 121 -0.78 28.57 -4.75
CA LYS A 121 -1.56 29.80 -5.03
C LYS A 121 -0.70 31.05 -5.24
N THR A 122 0.60 30.89 -5.51
CA THR A 122 1.51 31.95 -5.96
C THR A 122 1.30 32.23 -7.45
N ASP A 123 0.12 32.77 -7.78
CA ASP A 123 -0.34 32.92 -9.18
C ASP A 123 0.52 33.90 -10.01
N SER A 124 1.28 34.81 -9.38
CA SER A 124 2.13 35.82 -10.01
C SER A 124 3.41 36.06 -9.22
N GLU A 125 4.45 36.60 -9.87
CA GLU A 125 5.75 36.93 -9.25
C GLU A 125 5.64 37.93 -8.09
N SER A 126 4.64 38.80 -8.11
CA SER A 126 4.36 39.75 -7.01
C SER A 126 4.05 39.07 -5.67
N LEU A 127 3.65 37.79 -5.69
CA LEU A 127 3.37 37.00 -4.48
C LEU A 127 4.61 36.21 -3.99
N ASP A 128 5.74 36.26 -4.70
CA ASP A 128 6.93 35.48 -4.34
C ASP A 128 7.50 35.93 -3.01
N ALA A 129 7.59 37.24 -2.77
CA ALA A 129 8.04 37.80 -1.51
C ALA A 129 7.16 37.41 -0.31
N GLN A 130 5.87 37.12 -0.55
CA GLN A 130 4.98 36.61 0.50
C GLN A 130 5.30 35.16 0.85
N ALA A 131 5.76 34.36 -0.11
CA ALA A 131 6.13 32.98 0.14
C ALA A 131 7.43 32.84 0.98
N ASP A 132 8.27 33.88 1.04
CA ASP A 132 9.51 33.85 1.83
C ASP A 132 9.26 33.62 3.33
N GLU A 133 8.07 33.96 3.84
CA GLU A 133 7.74 33.69 5.24
C GLU A 133 7.76 32.20 5.59
N PHE A 134 7.54 31.31 4.61
CA PHE A 134 7.55 29.87 4.81
C PHE A 134 8.95 29.29 5.04
N TYR A 135 10.03 30.04 4.77
CA TYR A 135 11.37 29.65 5.22
C TYR A 135 11.42 29.46 6.74
N ARG A 136 10.58 30.17 7.50
CA ARG A 136 10.49 30.05 8.97
C ARG A 136 10.04 28.67 9.44
N LEU A 137 9.39 27.88 8.59
CA LEU A 137 9.01 26.50 8.90
C LEU A 137 10.26 25.60 9.05
N GLY A 138 11.42 26.04 8.55
CA GLY A 138 12.73 25.42 8.81
C GLY A 138 12.87 24.02 8.25
N ARG A 139 11.95 23.57 7.38
CA ARG A 139 11.96 22.21 6.84
C ARG A 139 11.51 22.15 5.39
N GLY A 140 12.30 21.45 4.59
CA GLY A 140 12.07 21.23 3.17
C GLY A 140 12.60 22.34 2.27
N LYS A 141 12.87 21.99 1.00
CA LYS A 141 13.26 22.98 -0.01
C LYS A 141 11.99 23.69 -0.49
N LEU A 142 11.91 25.00 -0.30
CA LEU A 142 10.77 25.83 -0.70
C LEU A 142 10.71 25.94 -2.23
N ILE A 143 9.49 25.85 -2.77
CA ILE A 143 9.18 26.18 -4.16
C ILE A 143 7.83 26.89 -4.23
N VAL A 144 7.81 28.02 -4.92
CA VAL A 144 6.58 28.74 -5.25
C VAL A 144 5.91 28.10 -6.46
N CYS A 145 4.62 27.82 -6.36
CA CYS A 145 3.85 27.10 -7.37
C CYS A 145 2.45 27.68 -7.49
N SER A 146 1.84 27.50 -8.66
CA SER A 146 0.39 27.66 -8.79
C SER A 146 -0.19 26.53 -9.61
N ALA A 147 -0.96 25.67 -8.95
CA ALA A 147 -1.76 24.66 -9.62
C ALA A 147 -2.81 25.26 -10.57
N LYS A 148 -3.26 26.50 -10.30
CA LYS A 148 -4.27 27.21 -11.10
C LYS A 148 -3.65 27.89 -12.32
N ALA A 149 -2.55 28.62 -12.14
CA ALA A 149 -1.84 29.36 -13.18
C ALA A 149 -0.80 28.51 -13.92
N ASN A 150 -0.65 27.22 -13.58
CA ASN A 150 0.36 26.31 -14.13
C ASN A 150 1.81 26.82 -13.97
N ARG A 151 2.11 27.46 -12.84
CA ARG A 151 3.41 28.07 -12.57
C ARG A 151 4.36 27.10 -11.86
N ASN A 152 5.61 27.03 -12.31
CA ASN A 152 6.71 26.21 -11.75
C ASN A 152 6.44 24.70 -11.66
N ARG A 153 5.56 24.18 -12.53
CA ARG A 153 5.23 22.74 -12.57
C ARG A 153 6.44 21.86 -12.80
N GLU A 154 7.23 22.21 -13.80
CA GLU A 154 8.38 21.42 -14.25
C GLU A 154 9.45 21.41 -13.17
N ARG A 155 9.72 22.58 -12.59
CA ARG A 155 10.64 22.72 -11.46
C ARG A 155 10.22 21.90 -10.23
N LEU A 156 8.91 21.86 -9.92
CA LEU A 156 8.41 20.99 -8.85
C LEU A 156 8.63 19.52 -9.18
N MET A 157 8.41 19.11 -10.43
CA MET A 157 8.62 17.73 -10.87
C MET A 157 10.10 17.33 -10.79
N GLU A 158 11.02 18.18 -11.25
CA GLU A 158 12.46 17.99 -11.11
C GLU A 158 12.85 17.80 -9.64
N MET A 159 12.37 18.68 -8.75
CA MET A 159 12.66 18.59 -7.33
C MET A 159 12.15 17.30 -6.69
N ILE A 160 11.01 16.78 -7.15
CA ILE A 160 10.50 15.46 -6.74
C ILE A 160 11.47 14.38 -7.21
N LEU A 161 11.80 14.36 -8.50
CA LEU A 161 12.68 13.34 -9.10
C LEU A 161 14.06 13.32 -8.43
N GLU A 162 14.68 14.48 -8.18
CA GLU A 162 15.95 14.62 -7.46
C GLU A 162 15.94 13.94 -6.08
N ARG A 163 14.76 13.86 -5.44
CA ARG A 163 14.58 13.35 -4.07
C ARG A 163 14.02 11.94 -4.00
N LEU A 164 13.51 11.41 -5.12
CA LEU A 164 13.08 10.03 -5.19
C LEU A 164 14.28 9.11 -4.96
N PRO A 165 14.11 7.99 -4.23
CA PRO A 165 15.15 6.98 -4.07
C PRO A 165 15.79 6.63 -5.42
N ALA A 166 17.13 6.56 -5.45
CA ALA A 166 17.86 6.23 -6.67
C ALA A 166 17.29 4.92 -7.25
N PRO A 167 17.13 4.81 -8.58
CA PRO A 167 16.82 3.53 -9.19
C PRO A 167 17.92 2.56 -8.77
N SER A 168 17.55 1.46 -8.11
CA SER A 168 18.53 0.51 -7.60
C SER A 168 19.34 -0.04 -8.77
N GLU A 169 20.61 0.34 -8.86
CA GLU A 169 21.62 -0.60 -9.30
C GLU A 169 21.61 -1.78 -8.31
N GLU A 170 21.93 -2.97 -8.81
CA GLU A 170 21.92 -4.23 -8.06
C GLU A 170 22.94 -4.22 -6.92
N ASN A 171 22.70 -3.44 -5.87
CA ASN A 171 23.46 -3.53 -4.64
C ASN A 171 23.02 -4.82 -3.94
N ILE A 172 24.01 -5.62 -3.53
CA ILE A 172 23.84 -6.82 -2.72
C ILE A 172 23.20 -6.39 -1.40
N VAL A 173 21.87 -6.48 -1.32
CA VAL A 173 21.13 -6.30 -0.07
C VAL A 173 21.16 -7.64 0.63
N GLU A 174 21.52 -7.67 1.91
CA GLU A 174 21.18 -8.78 2.81
C GLU A 174 19.74 -9.23 2.53
N GLU A 175 19.47 -10.55 2.51
CA GLU A 175 18.11 -11.04 2.22
C GLU A 175 17.11 -10.31 3.13
N PRO A 176 16.18 -9.52 2.57
CA PRO A 176 15.34 -8.65 3.39
C PRO A 176 14.50 -9.49 4.33
N VAL A 177 14.55 -9.17 5.62
CA VAL A 177 13.77 -9.88 6.64
C VAL A 177 12.29 -9.55 6.50
N MET A 178 11.46 -10.56 6.28
CA MET A 178 10.01 -10.39 6.07
C MET A 178 9.34 -9.75 7.29
N LYS A 179 8.55 -8.68 7.11
CA LYS A 179 7.65 -8.17 8.15
C LYS A 179 6.27 -8.80 8.02
N ALA A 180 5.81 -9.53 9.05
CA ALA A 180 4.50 -10.16 9.08
C ALA A 180 3.56 -9.47 10.06
N ALA A 181 2.38 -9.04 9.62
CA ALA A 181 1.32 -8.57 10.52
C ALA A 181 0.33 -9.71 10.83
N ILE A 182 0.02 -9.91 12.11
CA ILE A 182 -0.99 -10.87 12.57
C ILE A 182 -2.27 -10.11 12.89
N VAL A 183 -3.27 -10.22 12.02
CA VAL A 183 -4.46 -9.36 12.02
C VAL A 183 -5.72 -10.21 12.11
N GLY A 184 -6.78 -9.68 12.70
CA GLY A 184 -8.08 -10.36 12.83
C GLY A 184 -8.85 -9.85 14.03
N ARG A 185 -10.15 -10.16 14.11
CA ARG A 185 -11.02 -9.76 15.24
C ARG A 185 -10.53 -10.30 16.60
N ARG A 186 -11.05 -9.78 17.70
CA ARG A 186 -10.71 -10.26 19.06
C ARG A 186 -11.05 -11.76 19.20
N ASN A 187 -10.27 -12.47 20.03
CA ASN A 187 -10.49 -13.87 20.41
C ASN A 187 -10.39 -14.95 19.30
N VAL A 188 -9.92 -14.61 18.09
CA VAL A 188 -9.61 -15.60 17.03
C VAL A 188 -8.33 -16.42 17.28
N GLY A 189 -7.64 -16.16 18.40
CA GLY A 189 -6.43 -16.88 18.79
C GLY A 189 -5.11 -16.28 18.29
N LYS A 190 -5.06 -14.99 17.96
CA LYS A 190 -3.82 -14.27 17.60
C LYS A 190 -2.76 -14.33 18.71
N SER A 191 -3.13 -14.02 19.96
CA SER A 191 -2.18 -14.05 21.08
C SER A 191 -1.75 -15.47 21.44
N THR A 192 -2.65 -16.44 21.34
CA THR A 192 -2.29 -17.87 21.44
C THR A 192 -1.24 -18.23 20.40
N PHE A 193 -1.46 -17.87 19.14
CA PHE A 193 -0.50 -18.13 18.06
C PHE A 193 0.87 -17.50 18.33
N VAL A 194 0.92 -16.23 18.73
CA VAL A 194 2.16 -15.52 19.03
C VAL A 194 2.90 -16.16 20.22
N ASN A 195 2.18 -16.54 21.27
CA ASN A 195 2.78 -17.17 22.45
C ASN A 195 3.31 -18.58 22.14
N THR A 196 2.53 -19.40 21.43
CA THR A 196 2.98 -20.74 20.99
C THR A 196 4.22 -20.63 20.11
N LEU A 197 4.23 -19.66 19.20
CA LEU A 197 5.39 -19.40 18.36
C LEU A 197 6.62 -19.04 19.22
N ALA A 198 6.46 -18.16 20.20
CA ALA A 198 7.55 -17.75 21.09
C ALA A 198 8.06 -18.87 22.03
N GLN A 199 7.23 -19.87 22.33
CA GLN A 199 7.57 -21.00 23.20
C GLN A 199 8.06 -22.24 22.44
N THR A 200 8.14 -22.20 21.11
CA THR A 200 8.61 -23.33 20.31
C THR A 200 10.13 -23.47 20.42
N ASP A 201 10.65 -24.66 20.68
CA ASP A 201 12.09 -24.92 20.96
C ASP A 201 13.08 -24.37 19.92
N ARG A 202 12.64 -24.25 18.66
CA ARG A 202 13.46 -23.80 17.53
C ARG A 202 13.31 -22.30 17.24
N MET A 203 12.52 -21.58 18.04
CA MET A 203 12.18 -20.20 17.80
C MET A 203 13.07 -19.27 18.62
N ILE A 204 13.85 -18.43 17.96
CA ILE A 204 14.58 -17.36 18.62
C ILE A 204 13.70 -16.11 18.63
N VAL A 205 13.52 -15.50 19.79
CA VAL A 205 12.68 -14.32 19.99
C VAL A 205 13.51 -13.17 20.54
N SER A 206 13.48 -12.02 19.86
CA SER A 206 14.11 -10.79 20.34
C SER A 206 13.23 -9.57 20.05
N GLU A 207 13.27 -8.58 20.93
CA GLU A 207 12.57 -7.31 20.72
C GLU A 207 13.39 -6.40 19.79
N VAL A 208 12.71 -5.68 18.90
CA VAL A 208 13.37 -4.69 18.03
C VAL A 208 13.38 -3.32 18.73
N PRO A 209 14.55 -2.71 18.99
CA PRO A 209 14.63 -1.39 19.63
C PRO A 209 13.96 -0.28 18.79
N GLY A 210 13.42 0.75 19.45
CA GLY A 210 12.89 1.96 18.78
C GLY A 210 11.44 1.88 18.29
N THR A 211 10.63 0.93 18.76
CA THR A 211 9.21 0.83 18.40
C THR A 211 8.32 1.76 19.24
N THR A 212 7.08 2.04 18.79
CA THR A 212 6.17 2.97 19.50
C THR A 212 5.83 2.52 20.92
N ARG A 213 5.57 3.47 21.83
CA ARG A 213 5.36 3.27 23.28
C ARG A 213 4.36 2.14 23.65
N ASP A 214 3.41 1.83 22.76
CA ASP A 214 2.29 0.91 23.02
C ASP A 214 2.37 -0.46 22.30
N SER A 215 3.37 -0.70 21.44
CA SER A 215 3.57 -1.98 20.74
C SER A 215 5.05 -2.27 20.45
N VAL A 216 5.44 -3.53 20.61
CA VAL A 216 6.81 -4.00 20.31
C VAL A 216 6.75 -4.85 19.05
N ASP A 217 7.63 -4.55 18.11
CA ASP A 217 7.88 -5.45 16.98
C ASP A 217 8.84 -6.54 17.45
N VAL A 218 8.51 -7.79 17.15
CA VAL A 218 9.23 -8.94 17.68
C VAL A 218 9.86 -9.71 16.53
N ARG A 219 11.18 -9.87 16.60
CA ARG A 219 11.95 -10.66 15.65
C ARG A 219 11.87 -12.13 16.06
N PHE A 220 11.61 -12.94 15.07
CA PHE A 220 11.32 -14.35 15.15
C PHE A 220 12.24 -15.08 14.17
N GLY A 221 13.12 -15.95 14.67
CA GLY A 221 14.00 -16.80 13.85
C GLY A 221 13.57 -18.26 13.89
N LEU A 222 13.34 -18.89 12.73
CA LEU A 222 13.03 -20.32 12.59
C LEU A 222 13.84 -20.94 11.46
N ASP A 223 14.62 -21.98 11.76
CA ASP A 223 15.44 -22.72 10.78
C ASP A 223 16.31 -21.79 9.89
N GLY A 224 16.93 -20.77 10.49
CA GLY A 224 17.76 -19.78 9.79
C GLY A 224 17.00 -18.71 8.99
N LYS A 225 15.66 -18.76 8.97
CA LYS A 225 14.81 -17.72 8.36
C LYS A 225 14.28 -16.80 9.44
N GLU A 226 14.46 -15.50 9.23
CA GLU A 226 13.95 -14.48 10.14
C GLU A 226 12.69 -13.83 9.59
N PHE A 227 11.80 -13.44 10.50
CA PHE A 227 10.73 -12.50 10.23
C PHE A 227 10.48 -11.61 11.44
N ILE A 228 9.87 -10.45 11.20
CA ILE A 228 9.47 -9.52 12.25
C ILE A 228 7.95 -9.55 12.33
N ALA A 229 7.42 -10.03 13.44
CA ALA A 229 6.01 -9.89 13.75
C ALA A 229 5.75 -8.47 14.25
N ILE A 230 4.98 -7.70 13.49
CA ILE A 230 4.69 -6.30 13.82
C ILE A 230 3.41 -6.16 14.62
N ASP A 231 3.42 -5.25 15.58
CA ASP A 231 2.30 -4.95 16.49
C ASP A 231 1.71 -6.18 17.20
N THR A 232 2.57 -7.10 17.69
CA THR A 232 2.15 -8.32 18.39
C THR A 232 1.48 -8.01 19.74
N PRO A 233 0.17 -8.25 19.92
CA PRO A 233 -0.49 -8.04 21.20
C PRO A 233 -0.13 -9.19 22.16
N GLY A 234 0.43 -8.86 23.32
CA GLY A 234 0.55 -9.80 24.45
C GLY A 234 1.94 -10.36 24.76
N LEU A 235 3.00 -9.94 24.06
CA LEU A 235 4.38 -10.34 24.41
C LEU A 235 5.01 -9.48 25.53
N ARG A 236 4.35 -8.41 25.97
CA ARG A 236 4.75 -7.67 27.18
C ARG A 236 4.29 -8.41 28.45
N LYS A 237 5.21 -8.62 29.40
CA LYS A 237 4.97 -9.20 30.74
C LYS A 237 4.10 -8.33 31.67
N THR A 238 3.69 -7.12 31.29
CA THR A 238 2.92 -6.22 32.16
C THR A 238 1.42 -6.28 31.85
N LYS A 239 0.61 -6.47 32.91
CA LYS A 239 -0.86 -6.50 32.89
C LYS A 239 -1.43 -5.40 31.97
N SER A 240 -1.92 -5.79 30.79
CA SER A 240 -2.69 -4.88 29.93
C SER A 240 -3.98 -4.53 30.66
N THR A 241 -4.14 -3.25 30.99
CA THR A 241 -5.39 -2.67 31.47
C THR A 241 -6.50 -2.98 30.46
N ARG A 242 -7.62 -3.51 30.95
CA ARG A 242 -8.83 -3.78 30.18
C ARG A 242 -9.51 -2.45 29.81
N THR A 243 -8.98 -1.69 28.88
CA THR A 243 -9.72 -0.55 28.33
C THR A 243 -10.62 -1.00 27.19
N ASN A 244 -11.92 -0.76 27.41
CA ASN A 244 -13.02 -0.98 26.49
C ASN A 244 -12.98 0.09 25.41
N VAL A 245 -12.30 -0.14 24.29
CA VAL A 245 -12.56 0.63 23.07
C VAL A 245 -12.21 -0.22 21.84
N ASP A 246 -13.21 -0.67 21.09
CA ASP A 246 -13.03 -1.37 19.81
C ASP A 246 -12.41 -0.44 18.72
N PHE A 247 -12.51 0.88 18.91
CA PHE A 247 -11.94 1.92 18.04
C PHE A 247 -10.41 1.85 17.93
N TYR A 248 -9.68 1.63 19.04
CA TYR A 248 -8.21 1.55 19.02
C TYR A 248 -7.67 0.27 18.36
N GLY A 249 -8.51 -0.78 18.26
CA GLY A 249 -8.13 -2.03 17.60
C GLY A 249 -8.04 -1.92 16.08
N SER A 250 -8.90 -1.09 15.46
CA SER A 250 -8.96 -0.95 14.01
C SER A 250 -7.81 -0.10 13.46
N HIS A 251 -7.50 1.05 14.09
CA HIS A 251 -6.38 1.91 13.67
C HIS A 251 -5.04 1.17 13.79
N ARG A 252 -4.83 0.43 14.89
CA ARG A 252 -3.64 -0.40 15.09
C ARG A 252 -3.52 -1.46 13.99
N ALA A 253 -4.58 -2.21 13.72
CA ALA A 253 -4.57 -3.23 12.67
C ALA A 253 -4.26 -2.64 11.29
N LYS A 254 -4.87 -1.49 10.94
CA LYS A 254 -4.57 -0.77 9.69
C LYS A 254 -3.10 -0.36 9.61
N ARG A 255 -2.52 0.11 10.72
CA ARG A 255 -1.09 0.45 10.82
C ARG A 255 -0.19 -0.76 10.59
N SER A 256 -0.50 -1.88 11.24
CA SER A 256 0.24 -3.13 11.03
C SER A 256 0.17 -3.56 9.57
N ILE A 257 -1.01 -3.53 8.94
CA ILE A 257 -1.19 -3.88 7.52
C ILE A 257 -0.30 -3.01 6.62
N ARG A 258 -0.25 -1.69 6.82
CA ARG A 258 0.60 -0.79 6.00
C ARG A 258 2.08 -1.12 6.12
N ARG A 259 2.55 -1.42 7.34
CA ARG A 259 3.95 -1.73 7.64
C ARG A 259 4.37 -3.15 7.25
N ALA A 260 3.41 -4.06 7.08
CA ALA A 260 3.65 -5.45 6.74
C ALA A 260 4.15 -5.63 5.31
N ASP A 261 4.95 -6.67 5.09
CA ASP A 261 5.19 -7.23 3.77
C ASP A 261 4.26 -8.41 3.50
N VAL A 262 3.84 -9.15 4.54
CA VAL A 262 2.81 -10.20 4.47
C VAL A 262 1.82 -10.06 5.62
N VAL A 263 0.53 -10.22 5.34
CA VAL A 263 -0.54 -10.18 6.35
C VAL A 263 -1.09 -11.58 6.59
N LEU A 264 -1.15 -11.99 7.85
CA LEU A 264 -1.86 -13.19 8.29
C LEU A 264 -3.21 -12.77 8.85
N LEU A 265 -4.27 -12.96 8.06
CA LEU A 265 -5.62 -12.58 8.45
C LEU A 265 -6.33 -13.77 9.11
N PHE A 266 -6.46 -13.71 10.43
CA PHE A 266 -7.01 -14.78 11.26
C PHE A 266 -8.53 -14.76 11.32
N PHE A 267 -9.09 -15.95 11.13
CA PHE A 267 -10.49 -16.29 11.33
C PHE A 267 -10.60 -17.39 12.40
N ASP A 268 -11.71 -17.42 13.11
CA ASP A 268 -12.04 -18.48 14.05
C ASP A 268 -12.97 -19.50 13.35
N ALA A 269 -12.55 -20.76 13.27
CA ALA A 269 -13.34 -21.82 12.62
C ALA A 269 -14.74 -22.01 13.23
N SER A 270 -14.95 -21.60 14.49
CA SER A 270 -16.23 -21.67 15.22
C SER A 270 -17.20 -20.52 14.88
N GLN A 271 -16.72 -19.46 14.23
CA GLN A 271 -17.49 -18.23 14.03
C GLN A 271 -17.69 -17.94 12.55
N ARG A 272 -18.83 -17.29 12.22
CA ARG A 272 -19.06 -16.73 10.90
C ARG A 272 -18.22 -15.47 10.70
N ILE A 273 -17.90 -15.17 9.45
CA ILE A 273 -17.20 -13.94 9.07
C ILE A 273 -18.04 -12.72 9.45
N SER A 274 -17.45 -11.84 10.26
CA SER A 274 -18.09 -10.62 10.75
C SER A 274 -17.86 -9.41 9.85
N LYS A 275 -18.53 -8.28 10.13
CA LYS A 275 -18.30 -7.00 9.44
C LYS A 275 -16.86 -6.51 9.60
N VAL A 276 -16.27 -6.68 10.78
CA VAL A 276 -14.87 -6.29 11.08
C VAL A 276 -13.89 -7.07 10.21
N ASP A 277 -14.13 -8.36 10.02
CA ASP A 277 -13.27 -9.21 9.18
C ASP A 277 -13.32 -8.76 7.72
N LYS A 278 -14.52 -8.39 7.23
CA LYS A 278 -14.70 -7.81 5.88
C LYS A 278 -13.98 -6.49 5.70
N GLN A 279 -14.06 -5.60 6.70
CA GLN A 279 -13.35 -4.31 6.68
C GLN A 279 -11.83 -4.48 6.67
N LEU A 280 -11.30 -5.42 7.47
CA LEU A 280 -9.87 -5.73 7.48
C LEU A 280 -9.43 -6.33 6.14
N CYS A 281 -10.19 -7.28 5.59
CA CYS A 281 -9.91 -7.88 4.29
C CYS A 281 -9.90 -6.84 3.16
N ALA A 282 -10.91 -5.94 3.13
CA ALA A 282 -10.98 -4.85 2.17
C ALA A 282 -9.73 -3.95 2.27
N TYR A 283 -9.34 -3.58 3.49
CA TYR A 283 -8.15 -2.75 3.71
C TYR A 283 -6.86 -3.45 3.29
N VAL A 284 -6.71 -4.77 3.51
CA VAL A 284 -5.56 -5.54 3.00
C VAL A 284 -5.49 -5.49 1.47
N ALA A 285 -6.63 -5.66 0.80
CA ALA A 285 -6.73 -5.57 -0.66
C ALA A 285 -6.38 -4.17 -1.17
N GLU A 286 -6.91 -3.11 -0.54
CA GLU A 286 -6.59 -1.70 -0.82
C GLU A 286 -5.10 -1.37 -0.73
N GLN A 287 -4.42 -1.96 0.25
CA GLN A 287 -3.00 -1.76 0.46
C GLN A 287 -2.13 -2.66 -0.43
N TYR A 288 -2.74 -3.50 -1.28
CA TYR A 288 -2.07 -4.49 -2.12
C TYR A 288 -1.05 -5.33 -1.34
N LYS A 289 -1.44 -5.81 -0.16
CA LYS A 289 -0.55 -6.64 0.67
C LYS A 289 -0.74 -8.13 0.37
N PRO A 290 0.37 -8.88 0.13
CA PRO A 290 0.33 -10.33 0.23
C PRO A 290 -0.37 -10.77 1.51
N CYS A 291 -1.28 -11.73 1.40
CA CYS A 291 -2.15 -12.14 2.49
C CYS A 291 -2.27 -13.65 2.55
N ILE A 292 -2.42 -14.21 3.74
CA ILE A 292 -2.90 -15.58 3.96
C ILE A 292 -4.14 -15.51 4.84
N PHE A 293 -5.20 -16.19 4.42
CA PHE A 293 -6.38 -16.42 5.24
C PHE A 293 -6.09 -17.57 6.21
N VAL A 294 -6.03 -17.27 7.50
CA VAL A 294 -5.65 -18.23 8.53
C VAL A 294 -6.89 -18.65 9.32
N VAL A 295 -7.40 -19.85 9.06
CA VAL A 295 -8.51 -20.45 9.80
C VAL A 295 -7.94 -21.18 11.03
N ASN A 296 -8.13 -20.60 12.21
CA ASN A 296 -7.61 -21.12 13.47
C ASN A 296 -8.67 -21.93 14.23
N LYS A 297 -8.22 -22.70 15.24
CA LYS A 297 -9.04 -23.64 16.05
C LYS A 297 -9.64 -24.78 15.24
N TRP A 298 -8.92 -25.22 14.19
CA TRP A 298 -9.43 -26.23 13.26
C TRP A 298 -9.61 -27.61 13.90
N ASP A 299 -8.83 -27.92 14.94
CA ASP A 299 -8.94 -29.09 15.80
C ASP A 299 -10.34 -29.29 16.42
N LEU A 300 -11.11 -28.21 16.64
CA LEU A 300 -12.45 -28.30 17.18
C LEU A 300 -13.50 -28.73 16.14
N TYR A 301 -13.20 -28.60 14.84
CA TYR A 301 -14.21 -28.71 13.77
C TYR A 301 -13.85 -29.67 12.63
N TYR A 302 -12.59 -30.12 12.53
CA TYR A 302 -12.14 -30.96 11.41
C TYR A 302 -12.92 -32.26 11.22
N GLN A 303 -13.57 -32.79 12.28
CA GLN A 303 -14.39 -34.00 12.21
C GLN A 303 -15.83 -33.73 11.76
N GLN A 304 -16.34 -32.52 11.97
CA GLN A 304 -17.75 -32.15 11.73
C GLN A 304 -17.94 -31.33 10.46
N MET A 305 -16.87 -30.70 9.96
CA MET A 305 -16.91 -29.81 8.82
C MET A 305 -15.78 -30.12 7.83
N PRO A 306 -16.11 -30.52 6.58
CA PRO A 306 -15.12 -30.66 5.53
C PRO A 306 -14.39 -29.35 5.25
N THR A 307 -13.08 -29.44 5.03
CA THR A 307 -12.20 -28.30 4.72
C THR A 307 -12.72 -27.50 3.52
N GLU A 308 -13.20 -28.21 2.50
CA GLU A 308 -13.73 -27.66 1.25
C GLU A 308 -14.88 -26.70 1.50
N ARG A 309 -15.73 -26.99 2.49
CA ARG A 309 -16.87 -26.14 2.83
C ARG A 309 -16.43 -24.77 3.35
N TRP A 310 -15.38 -24.74 4.17
CA TRP A 310 -14.80 -23.49 4.68
C TRP A 310 -14.06 -22.72 3.58
N VAL A 311 -13.36 -23.44 2.69
CA VAL A 311 -12.70 -22.86 1.52
C VAL A 311 -13.71 -22.18 0.59
N THR A 312 -14.79 -22.86 0.22
CA THR A 312 -15.86 -22.29 -0.62
C THR A 312 -16.50 -21.09 0.07
N TYR A 313 -16.82 -21.19 1.36
CA TYR A 313 -17.38 -20.08 2.13
C TYR A 313 -16.49 -18.83 2.12
N LEU A 314 -15.17 -18.97 2.30
CA LEU A 314 -14.24 -17.84 2.23
C LEU A 314 -14.14 -17.26 0.83
N ARG A 315 -14.05 -18.10 -0.22
CA ARG A 315 -13.97 -17.65 -1.61
C ARG A 315 -15.24 -16.90 -2.04
N ASP A 316 -16.41 -17.39 -1.65
CA ASP A 316 -17.69 -16.73 -1.92
C ASP A 316 -17.83 -15.41 -1.16
N THR A 317 -17.28 -15.34 0.06
CA THR A 317 -17.33 -14.14 0.90
C THR A 317 -16.34 -13.08 0.44
N PHE A 318 -15.15 -13.47 -0.02
CA PHE A 318 -14.03 -12.59 -0.37
C PHE A 318 -13.63 -12.73 -1.85
N GLN A 319 -14.60 -12.53 -2.74
CA GLN A 319 -14.45 -12.78 -4.19
C GLN A 319 -13.30 -12.01 -4.84
N THR A 320 -12.96 -10.82 -4.33
CA THR A 320 -11.84 -10.01 -4.84
C THR A 320 -10.49 -10.60 -4.49
N MET A 321 -10.38 -11.28 -3.35
CA MET A 321 -9.13 -11.88 -2.85
C MET A 321 -9.07 -13.38 -3.13
N TRP A 322 -9.68 -13.85 -4.22
CA TRP A 322 -9.71 -15.28 -4.60
C TRP A 322 -8.32 -15.93 -4.73
N HIS A 323 -7.29 -15.13 -5.02
CA HIS A 323 -5.90 -15.55 -5.13
C HIS A 323 -5.21 -15.80 -3.79
N VAL A 324 -5.83 -15.41 -2.69
CA VAL A 324 -5.25 -15.54 -1.36
C VAL A 324 -5.28 -17.00 -0.91
N PRO A 325 -4.14 -17.58 -0.51
CA PRO A 325 -4.08 -18.91 0.04
C PRO A 325 -4.79 -18.99 1.40
N ILE A 326 -5.35 -20.16 1.70
CA ILE A 326 -6.05 -20.46 2.96
C ILE A 326 -5.26 -21.51 3.73
N ALA A 327 -4.94 -21.21 4.99
CA ALA A 327 -4.22 -22.10 5.89
C ALA A 327 -5.10 -22.46 7.10
N PHE A 328 -5.23 -23.75 7.38
CA PHE A 328 -5.92 -24.26 8.57
C PHE A 328 -4.89 -24.62 9.64
N ILE A 329 -5.02 -24.02 10.83
CA ILE A 329 -4.07 -24.20 11.93
C ILE A 329 -4.79 -24.47 13.26
N THR A 330 -4.02 -25.00 14.20
CA THR A 330 -4.37 -24.99 15.62
C THR A 330 -3.26 -24.27 16.37
N ALA A 331 -3.49 -22.99 16.67
CA ALA A 331 -2.50 -22.15 17.34
C ALA A 331 -2.07 -22.71 18.71
N GLU A 332 -2.97 -23.35 19.46
CA GLU A 332 -2.70 -23.89 20.79
C GLU A 332 -1.68 -25.03 20.78
N THR A 333 -1.81 -25.97 19.84
CA THR A 333 -0.91 -27.13 19.70
C THR A 333 0.26 -26.87 18.76
N GLY A 334 0.26 -25.74 18.05
CA GLY A 334 1.25 -25.43 17.01
C GLY A 334 1.04 -26.19 15.70
N LYS A 335 -0.02 -26.99 15.56
CA LYS A 335 -0.30 -27.75 14.33
C LYS A 335 -0.41 -26.83 13.13
N ASN A 336 0.34 -27.15 12.07
CA ASN A 336 0.46 -26.39 10.81
C ASN A 336 1.05 -24.97 10.91
N VAL A 337 1.54 -24.52 12.07
CA VAL A 337 2.17 -23.20 12.22
C VAL A 337 3.44 -23.07 11.37
N LYS A 338 4.30 -24.10 11.36
CA LYS A 338 5.51 -24.10 10.51
C LYS A 338 5.18 -24.01 9.01
N ALA A 339 4.15 -24.71 8.57
CA ALA A 339 3.71 -24.66 7.17
C ALA A 339 3.20 -23.26 6.81
N LEU A 340 2.42 -22.62 7.69
CA LEU A 340 1.95 -21.24 7.54
C LEU A 340 3.12 -20.25 7.38
N LEU A 341 4.15 -20.35 8.22
CA LEU A 341 5.31 -19.46 8.15
C LEU A 341 6.14 -19.66 6.88
N ASN A 342 6.36 -20.92 6.47
CA ASN A 342 7.03 -21.21 5.20
C ASN A 342 6.26 -20.66 4.00
N HIS A 343 4.93 -20.79 4.01
CA HIS A 343 4.09 -20.24 2.95
C HIS A 343 4.12 -18.70 2.96
N SER A 344 4.13 -18.07 4.14
CA SER A 344 4.28 -16.62 4.27
C SER A 344 5.57 -16.10 3.62
N GLN A 345 6.68 -16.79 3.87
CA GLN A 345 7.97 -16.49 3.23
C GLN A 345 7.91 -16.69 1.71
N MET A 346 7.17 -17.69 1.22
CA MET A 346 6.98 -17.89 -0.21
C MET A 346 6.22 -16.72 -0.84
N LEU A 347 5.15 -16.23 -0.22
CA LEU A 347 4.41 -15.04 -0.67
C LEU A 347 5.31 -13.79 -0.69
N PHE A 348 6.14 -13.62 0.34
CA PHE A 348 7.10 -12.54 0.38
C PHE A 348 8.08 -12.60 -0.79
N LYS A 349 8.65 -13.78 -1.09
CA LYS A 349 9.52 -13.99 -2.26
C LYS A 349 8.78 -13.74 -3.59
N GLN A 350 7.56 -14.22 -3.74
CA GLN A 350 6.73 -13.95 -4.92
C GLN A 350 6.53 -12.44 -5.13
N SER A 351 6.25 -11.69 -4.06
CA SER A 351 6.04 -10.24 -4.12
C SER A 351 7.29 -9.44 -4.54
N LEU A 352 8.48 -10.01 -4.30
CA LEU A 352 9.78 -9.45 -4.70
C LEU A 352 10.18 -9.81 -6.13
N SER A 353 9.50 -10.78 -6.76
CA SER A 353 9.90 -11.30 -8.06
C SER A 353 9.84 -10.24 -9.18
N ARG A 354 10.84 -10.28 -10.06
CA ARG A 354 10.90 -9.47 -11.29
C ARG A 354 10.78 -10.37 -12.52
N VAL A 355 10.04 -9.87 -13.49
CA VAL A 355 9.85 -10.49 -14.80
C VAL A 355 10.43 -9.56 -15.86
N THR A 356 11.25 -10.13 -16.75
CA THR A 356 11.85 -9.38 -17.85
C THR A 356 10.78 -8.80 -18.78
N THR A 357 11.02 -7.61 -19.32
CA THR A 357 10.15 -6.97 -20.32
C THR A 357 9.84 -7.90 -21.50
N GLY A 358 10.83 -8.64 -22.03
CA GLY A 358 10.62 -9.57 -23.14
C GLY A 358 9.60 -10.67 -22.83
N ARG A 359 9.75 -11.37 -21.70
CA ARG A 359 8.79 -12.39 -21.24
C ARG A 359 7.39 -11.82 -21.05
N LEU A 360 7.29 -10.63 -20.44
CA LEU A 360 6.01 -9.99 -20.18
C LEU A 360 5.29 -9.58 -21.48
N ASN A 361 6.02 -9.04 -22.46
CA ASN A 361 5.45 -8.69 -23.76
C ASN A 361 4.99 -9.90 -24.55
N ARG A 362 5.76 -11.00 -24.55
CA ARG A 362 5.35 -12.25 -25.18
C ARG A 362 4.05 -12.77 -24.58
N LEU A 363 3.98 -12.83 -23.26
CA LEU A 363 2.79 -13.29 -22.54
C LEU A 363 1.54 -12.44 -22.84
N ILE A 364 1.68 -11.11 -22.81
CA ILE A 364 0.56 -10.21 -23.13
C ILE A 364 0.16 -10.32 -24.60
N GLY A 365 1.12 -10.48 -25.51
CA GLY A 365 0.85 -10.72 -26.93
C GLY A 365 0.02 -11.99 -27.14
N GLU A 366 0.46 -13.12 -26.57
CA GLU A 366 -0.27 -14.39 -26.61
C GLU A 366 -1.68 -14.28 -26.02
N ALA A 367 -1.84 -13.55 -24.91
CA ALA A 367 -3.14 -13.30 -24.29
C ALA A 367 -4.08 -12.50 -25.20
N VAL A 368 -3.57 -11.43 -25.81
CA VAL A 368 -4.35 -10.58 -26.73
C VAL A 368 -4.70 -11.32 -28.02
N GLU A 369 -3.83 -12.20 -28.52
CA GLU A 369 -4.11 -13.04 -29.68
C GLU A 369 -5.20 -14.08 -29.38
N HIS A 370 -5.09 -14.76 -28.23
CA HIS A 370 -6.05 -15.78 -27.82
C HIS A 370 -7.43 -15.20 -27.48
N HIS A 371 -7.45 -14.06 -26.78
CA HIS A 371 -8.68 -13.34 -26.46
C HIS A 371 -8.53 -11.85 -26.82
N PRO A 372 -8.88 -11.47 -28.05
CA PRO A 372 -8.77 -10.09 -28.51
C PRO A 372 -9.68 -9.12 -27.73
N PRO A 373 -9.22 -7.88 -27.43
CA PRO A 373 -10.04 -6.92 -26.71
C PRO A 373 -11.26 -6.49 -27.53
N PRO A 374 -12.41 -6.21 -26.88
CA PRO A 374 -13.62 -5.78 -27.57
C PRO A 374 -13.39 -4.48 -28.34
N LEU A 375 -14.19 -4.25 -29.39
CA LEU A 375 -14.15 -3.00 -30.13
C LEU A 375 -14.63 -1.84 -29.26
N HIS A 376 -13.98 -0.69 -29.40
CA HIS A 376 -14.34 0.56 -28.75
C HIS A 376 -14.40 1.66 -29.80
N HIS A 377 -15.57 2.29 -29.97
CA HIS A 377 -15.84 3.25 -31.07
C HIS A 377 -15.37 2.73 -32.44
N HIS A 378 -15.77 1.50 -32.79
CA HIS A 378 -15.44 0.82 -34.05
C HIS A 378 -13.94 0.55 -34.29
N ARG A 379 -13.07 0.75 -33.30
CA ARG A 379 -11.64 0.44 -33.39
C ARG A 379 -11.24 -0.55 -32.30
N ARG A 380 -10.35 -1.48 -32.64
CA ARG A 380 -9.79 -2.40 -31.65
C ARG A 380 -8.68 -1.68 -30.87
N PRO A 381 -8.76 -1.62 -29.53
CA PRO A 381 -7.69 -1.02 -28.75
C PRO A 381 -6.44 -1.91 -28.82
N LYS A 382 -5.26 -1.27 -28.71
CA LYS A 382 -3.96 -1.91 -28.89
C LYS A 382 -3.12 -1.72 -27.64
N ILE A 383 -2.53 -2.81 -27.16
CA ILE A 383 -1.44 -2.79 -26.18
C ILE A 383 -0.15 -2.85 -26.98
N TYR A 384 0.69 -1.83 -26.83
CA TYR A 384 1.97 -1.71 -27.53
C TYR A 384 3.08 -2.48 -26.84
N TYR A 385 3.17 -2.32 -25.52
CA TYR A 385 4.13 -3.05 -24.72
C TYR A 385 3.73 -3.08 -23.24
N ALA A 386 4.35 -3.99 -22.50
CA ALA A 386 4.18 -4.18 -21.07
C ALA A 386 5.55 -4.12 -20.36
N THR A 387 5.60 -3.51 -19.18
CA THR A 387 6.81 -3.48 -18.34
C THR A 387 6.46 -3.59 -16.86
N GLN A 388 7.36 -4.19 -16.06
CA GLN A 388 7.23 -4.22 -14.61
C GLN A 388 8.04 -3.09 -13.99
N VAL A 389 7.35 -2.11 -13.42
CA VAL A 389 7.95 -0.88 -12.86
C VAL A 389 8.23 -0.98 -11.35
N GLY A 390 7.68 -1.99 -10.67
CA GLY A 390 7.87 -2.18 -9.24
C GLY A 390 7.64 -3.59 -8.74
N THR A 391 8.06 -3.82 -7.50
CA THR A 391 7.87 -5.05 -6.72
C THR A 391 7.24 -4.68 -5.38
N GLN A 392 6.60 -5.65 -4.70
CA GLN A 392 5.93 -5.44 -3.40
C GLN A 392 4.88 -4.31 -3.37
N PRO A 393 3.79 -4.42 -4.17
CA PRO A 393 3.42 -5.55 -5.02
C PRO A 393 4.10 -5.52 -6.40
N PRO A 394 4.09 -6.63 -7.17
CA PRO A 394 4.39 -6.59 -8.59
C PRO A 394 3.51 -5.53 -9.28
N THR A 395 4.15 -4.50 -9.84
CA THR A 395 3.47 -3.39 -10.51
C THR A 395 3.79 -3.40 -11.99
N ILE A 396 2.78 -3.64 -12.82
CA ILE A 396 2.87 -3.78 -14.27
C ILE A 396 2.19 -2.59 -14.93
N VAL A 397 2.85 -2.01 -15.92
CA VAL A 397 2.32 -0.95 -16.77
C VAL A 397 2.17 -1.49 -18.18
N LEU A 398 0.95 -1.44 -18.71
CA LEU A 398 0.57 -1.75 -20.07
C LEU A 398 0.40 -0.45 -20.85
N MET A 399 1.29 -0.21 -21.80
CA MET A 399 1.22 0.96 -22.67
C MET A 399 0.29 0.68 -23.83
N CYS A 400 -0.74 1.51 -24.00
CA CYS A 400 -1.82 1.29 -24.95
C CYS A 400 -2.22 2.59 -25.66
N ASN A 401 -3.10 2.49 -26.65
CA ASN A 401 -3.60 3.65 -27.39
C ASN A 401 -4.68 4.43 -26.63
N GLU A 402 -5.61 3.73 -25.97
CA GLU A 402 -6.69 4.34 -25.20
C GLU A 402 -7.00 3.46 -23.96
N PRO A 403 -6.55 3.85 -22.76
CA PRO A 403 -6.79 3.09 -21.53
C PRO A 403 -8.26 2.82 -21.22
N LYS A 404 -9.16 3.77 -21.55
CA LYS A 404 -10.60 3.62 -21.31
C LYS A 404 -11.25 2.58 -22.23
N ALA A 405 -10.60 2.24 -23.33
CA ALA A 405 -11.12 1.26 -24.29
C ALA A 405 -11.00 -0.19 -23.82
N PHE A 406 -10.33 -0.46 -22.70
CA PHE A 406 -10.24 -1.79 -22.09
C PHE A 406 -11.21 -1.89 -20.90
N PRO A 407 -12.34 -2.59 -21.04
CA PRO A 407 -13.30 -2.76 -19.95
C PRO A 407 -12.71 -3.54 -18.77
N ASN A 408 -13.28 -3.38 -17.57
CA ASN A 408 -12.82 -4.07 -16.37
C ASN A 408 -12.82 -5.60 -16.52
N THR A 409 -13.74 -6.17 -17.30
CA THR A 409 -13.76 -7.61 -17.60
C THR A 409 -12.50 -8.06 -18.34
N TYR A 410 -12.05 -7.28 -19.33
CA TYR A 410 -10.83 -7.57 -20.08
C TYR A 410 -9.57 -7.38 -19.21
N ARG A 411 -9.58 -6.38 -18.33
CA ARG A 411 -8.48 -6.17 -17.36
C ARG A 411 -8.36 -7.35 -16.38
N ARG A 412 -9.49 -7.85 -15.87
CA ARG A 412 -9.52 -9.07 -15.04
C ARG A 412 -9.01 -10.29 -15.79
N TYR A 413 -9.35 -10.43 -17.07
CA TYR A 413 -8.79 -11.48 -17.91
C TYR A 413 -7.26 -11.40 -17.98
N LEU A 414 -6.71 -10.22 -18.31
CA LEU A 414 -5.26 -10.03 -18.35
C LEU A 414 -4.60 -10.30 -16.98
N LEU A 415 -5.21 -9.84 -15.89
CA LEU A 415 -4.74 -10.14 -14.53
C LEU A 415 -4.75 -11.64 -14.23
N GLY A 416 -5.77 -12.38 -14.65
CA GLY A 416 -5.82 -13.84 -14.55
C GLY A 416 -4.64 -14.49 -15.29
N VAL A 417 -4.41 -14.10 -16.54
CA VAL A 417 -3.26 -14.60 -17.33
C VAL A 417 -1.92 -14.30 -16.64
N LEU A 418 -1.75 -13.09 -16.11
CA LEU A 418 -0.55 -12.71 -15.37
C LEU A 418 -0.36 -13.57 -14.12
N ARG A 419 -1.42 -13.83 -13.35
CA ARG A 419 -1.37 -14.69 -12.17
C ARG A 419 -1.01 -16.13 -12.49
N ASP A 420 -1.62 -16.69 -13.53
CA ASP A 420 -1.47 -18.11 -13.88
C ASP A 420 -0.09 -18.43 -14.49
N ARG A 421 0.54 -17.47 -15.17
CA ARG A 421 1.75 -17.70 -15.98
C ARG A 421 3.03 -17.09 -15.38
N LEU A 422 2.92 -16.28 -14.32
CA LEU A 422 4.06 -15.63 -13.66
C LEU A 422 4.23 -16.14 -12.23
N SER A 423 5.38 -15.83 -11.63
CA SER A 423 5.78 -16.34 -10.31
C SER A 423 5.14 -15.60 -9.13
N PHE A 424 3.98 -14.98 -9.32
CA PHE A 424 3.29 -14.18 -8.29
C PHE A 424 1.77 -14.42 -8.27
N GLY A 425 1.37 -15.67 -8.54
CA GLY A 425 -0.04 -16.06 -8.59
C GLY A 425 -0.82 -15.83 -7.29
N GLU A 426 -0.14 -15.93 -6.14
CA GLU A 426 -0.75 -15.87 -4.80
C GLU A 426 -0.66 -14.48 -4.15
N VAL A 427 -0.07 -13.49 -4.83
CA VAL A 427 0.09 -12.13 -4.30
C VAL A 427 -0.69 -11.12 -5.14
N PRO A 428 -1.08 -9.96 -4.59
CA PRO A 428 -1.75 -8.93 -5.37
C PRO A 428 -0.84 -8.36 -6.46
N ILE A 429 -1.40 -8.09 -7.64
CA ILE A 429 -0.71 -7.46 -8.78
C ILE A 429 -1.34 -6.10 -9.00
N LYS A 430 -0.53 -5.04 -9.06
CA LYS A 430 -0.97 -3.73 -9.55
C LYS A 430 -0.81 -3.69 -11.06
N MET A 431 -1.89 -3.48 -11.80
CA MET A 431 -1.84 -3.35 -13.26
C MET A 431 -2.38 -1.98 -13.66
N TYR A 432 -1.58 -1.24 -14.41
CA TYR A 432 -1.91 0.08 -14.93
C TYR A 432 -2.01 0.04 -16.45
N LEU A 433 -3.05 0.62 -17.02
CA LEU A 433 -3.15 0.92 -18.44
C LEU A 433 -2.82 2.39 -18.65
N LYS A 434 -1.83 2.66 -19.51
CA LYS A 434 -1.36 4.01 -19.76
C LYS A 434 -1.36 4.32 -21.26
N LYS A 435 -1.80 5.54 -21.60
CA LYS A 435 -1.76 6.01 -22.98
C LYS A 435 -0.30 6.28 -23.38
N ARG A 436 0.15 5.67 -24.49
CA ARG A 436 1.46 5.96 -25.09
C ARG A 436 1.49 7.43 -25.51
N ALA A 437 2.56 8.13 -25.18
CA ALA A 437 2.81 9.46 -25.73
C ALA A 437 3.03 9.33 -27.23
N GLU A 438 2.25 10.07 -28.02
CA GLU A 438 2.67 10.36 -29.39
C GLU A 438 3.98 11.12 -29.27
N ALA A 439 5.04 10.62 -29.90
CA ALA A 439 6.24 11.43 -30.04
C ALA A 439 5.78 12.67 -30.83
N GLU A 440 5.99 13.86 -30.28
CA GLU A 440 5.78 15.09 -31.05
C GLU A 440 6.61 14.91 -32.32
N ALA A 441 5.92 14.75 -33.45
CA ALA A 441 6.56 14.70 -34.75
C ALA A 441 7.24 16.05 -34.92
N SER A 442 8.57 16.03 -34.80
CA SER A 442 9.43 17.19 -35.04
C SER A 442 9.38 17.58 -36.51
#